data_AF-A0A7J4T7Q6-F1
#
_entry.id   AF-A0A7J4T7Q6-F1
#
_cell.length_a   1.000
_cell.length_b   1.000
_cell.length_c   1.000
_cell.angle_alpha   90.00
_cell.angle_beta   90.00
_cell.angle_gamma   90.00
#
_symmetry.space_group_name_H-M   'P 1'
#
loop_
_entity.id
_entity.type
_entity.pdbx_description
1 polymer ?
#
loop_
_entity_poly.entity_id
_entity_poly.type
_entity_poly.pdbx_seq_one_letter_code
_entity_poly.pdbx_strand_id
1 'polypeptide(L)'
;QHLAERWTTKPRAAIAALIFLLLPVTRYWGQFQLLDLPVAGMFLFVIHALFVAERKRKAYWFLGLLGFLAGILFLTKYVFIYTIGLAGWFILKDKNLFRAKWFTVGFLISVLPYLAYHWLLYNDPFEALTPQSSYAMKSMVSTIGTYDAGTWAYHFRSQIFEIGILAILAGFILMYGTKRNELKTASVMFIPFIIIHGIILDFGTLRYLLPVFALGMTFMVASMPEFKNKLTQDWESVRRFMNNISLVIIIAIASIHFSTLDEENLLMEAEIPPKDISMAFYLNASE
;
A
#
# COMPACT_ATOMS: atom_id res chain seq x y z
N GLN A 1 10.28 4.85 5.47
CA GLN A 1 10.97 5.46 6.62
C GLN A 1 10.16 6.57 7.31
N HIS A 2 9.94 7.75 6.70
CA HIS A 2 9.32 8.90 7.39
C HIS A 2 7.94 8.62 8.03
N LEU A 3 7.15 7.72 7.44
CA LEU A 3 5.90 7.27 8.06
C LEU A 3 6.13 6.52 9.38
N ALA A 4 7.10 5.60 9.40
CA ALA A 4 7.43 4.81 10.59
C ALA A 4 8.07 5.66 11.71
N GLU A 5 8.79 6.74 11.38
CA GLU A 5 9.35 7.68 12.37
C GLU A 5 8.28 8.33 13.27
N ARG A 6 7.00 8.27 12.90
CA ARG A 6 5.90 8.71 13.75
C ARG A 6 5.65 7.82 14.95
N TRP A 7 6.00 6.53 14.83
CA TRP A 7 5.70 5.50 15.83
C TRP A 7 6.95 4.89 16.44
N THR A 8 8.14 5.28 15.98
CA THR A 8 9.41 4.70 16.42
C THR A 8 10.57 5.69 16.22
N THR A 9 11.79 5.28 16.58
CA THR A 9 13.00 6.10 16.40
C THR A 9 13.50 6.08 14.95
N LYS A 10 14.26 7.11 14.54
CA LYS A 10 14.84 7.21 13.18
C LYS A 10 15.62 5.96 12.74
N PRO A 11 16.53 5.39 13.56
CA PRO A 11 17.28 4.19 13.15
C PRO A 11 16.36 3.01 12.88
N ARG A 12 15.32 2.84 13.69
CA ARG A 12 14.32 1.78 13.52
C ARG A 12 13.46 2.00 12.30
N ALA A 13 13.02 3.24 12.07
CA ALA A 13 12.26 3.59 10.90
C ALA A 13 13.04 3.35 9.59
N ALA A 14 14.38 3.43 9.63
CA ALA A 14 15.24 3.04 8.52
C ALA A 14 15.21 1.52 8.27
N ILE A 15 15.12 0.69 9.32
CA ILE A 15 14.96 -0.76 9.21
C ILE A 15 13.72 -1.12 8.39
N ALA A 16 12.59 -0.42 8.58
CA ALA A 16 11.38 -0.66 7.78
C ALA A 16 11.62 -0.46 6.27
N ALA A 17 12.44 0.53 5.90
CA ALA A 17 12.80 0.77 4.51
C ALA A 17 13.76 -0.30 3.97
N LEU A 18 14.77 -0.67 4.75
CA LEU A 18 15.71 -1.73 4.39
C LEU A 18 14.99 -3.07 4.16
N ILE A 19 14.12 -3.46 5.08
CA ILE A 19 13.35 -4.70 4.95
C ILE A 19 12.46 -4.66 3.71
N PHE A 20 11.75 -3.56 3.47
CA PHE A 20 10.89 -3.42 2.30
C PHE A 20 11.67 -3.56 0.98
N LEU A 21 12.88 -2.99 0.91
CA LEU A 21 13.77 -3.11 -0.25
C LEU A 21 14.31 -4.54 -0.43
N LEU A 22 14.45 -5.30 0.64
CA LEU A 22 14.95 -6.69 0.61
C LEU A 22 13.86 -7.72 0.28
N LEU A 23 12.58 -7.33 0.23
CA LEU A 23 11.51 -8.25 -0.16
C LEU A 23 11.70 -8.73 -1.61
N PRO A 24 11.57 -10.04 -1.90
CA PRO A 24 11.75 -10.57 -3.26
C PRO A 24 10.90 -9.84 -4.31
N VAL A 25 9.62 -9.59 -4.00
CA VAL A 25 8.70 -8.83 -4.86
C VAL A 25 9.20 -7.41 -5.16
N THR A 26 9.81 -6.74 -4.18
CA THR A 26 10.35 -5.39 -4.36
C THR A 26 11.62 -5.41 -5.20
N ARG A 27 12.51 -6.38 -4.99
CA ARG A 27 13.79 -6.47 -5.71
C ARG A 27 13.58 -6.79 -7.18
N TYR A 28 12.80 -7.83 -7.46
CA TYR A 28 12.57 -8.27 -8.82
C TYR A 28 11.76 -7.24 -9.59
N TRP A 29 10.55 -6.90 -9.12
CA TRP A 29 9.67 -5.97 -9.84
C TRP A 29 10.19 -4.53 -9.84
N GLY A 30 11.00 -4.15 -8.86
CA GLY A 30 11.64 -2.84 -8.78
C GLY A 30 12.74 -2.60 -9.82
N GLN A 31 13.25 -3.65 -10.48
CA GLN A 31 14.19 -3.52 -11.59
C GLN A 31 13.51 -3.17 -12.92
N PHE A 32 12.21 -3.45 -13.03
CA PHE A 32 11.44 -3.19 -14.24
C PHE A 32 10.87 -1.77 -14.23
N GLN A 33 10.62 -1.23 -15.41
CA GLN A 33 9.96 0.08 -15.61
C GLN A 33 8.45 -0.01 -15.38
N LEU A 34 8.06 -0.53 -14.21
CA LEU A 34 6.67 -0.65 -13.79
C LEU A 34 6.32 0.38 -12.71
N LEU A 35 5.04 0.76 -12.68
CA LEU A 35 4.54 1.78 -11.76
C LEU A 35 4.28 1.24 -10.34
N ASP A 36 4.31 -0.08 -10.13
CA ASP A 36 3.94 -0.73 -8.86
C ASP A 36 4.74 -0.24 -7.64
N LEU A 37 6.06 -0.15 -7.79
CA LEU A 37 6.94 0.29 -6.70
C LEU A 37 6.80 1.81 -6.41
N PRO A 38 6.85 2.72 -7.43
CA PRO A 38 6.53 4.13 -7.22
C PRO A 38 5.17 4.36 -6.55
N VAL A 39 4.15 3.62 -6.97
CA VAL A 39 2.79 3.71 -6.44
C VAL A 39 2.73 3.32 -4.97
N ALA A 40 3.47 2.31 -4.52
CA ALA A 40 3.55 1.97 -3.09
C ALA A 40 4.12 3.13 -2.26
N GLY A 41 5.13 3.82 -2.79
CA GLY A 41 5.68 5.05 -2.19
C GLY A 41 4.65 6.19 -2.15
N MET A 42 3.97 6.44 -3.26
CA MET A 42 2.90 7.46 -3.35
C MET A 42 1.76 7.16 -2.39
N PHE A 43 1.34 5.90 -2.26
CA PHE A 43 0.31 5.46 -1.33
C PHE A 43 0.67 5.77 0.13
N LEU A 44 1.88 5.39 0.56
CA LEU A 44 2.37 5.74 1.90
C LEU A 44 2.50 7.25 2.09
N PHE A 45 2.86 7.99 1.04
CA PHE A 45 2.94 9.45 1.09
C PHE A 45 1.56 10.10 1.25
N VAL A 46 0.53 9.60 0.57
CA VAL A 46 -0.86 10.04 0.76
C VAL A 46 -1.33 9.73 2.18
N ILE A 47 -1.02 8.56 2.75
CA ILE A 47 -1.30 8.26 4.17
C ILE A 47 -0.58 9.25 5.09
N HIS A 48 0.68 9.58 4.79
CA HIS A 48 1.42 10.57 5.57
C HIS A 48 0.76 11.96 5.51
N ALA A 49 0.40 12.42 4.30
CA ALA A 49 -0.31 13.68 4.08
C ALA A 49 -1.68 13.68 4.78
N LEU A 50 -2.38 12.55 4.79
CA LEU A 50 -3.64 12.37 5.51
C LEU A 50 -3.46 12.61 7.00
N PHE A 51 -2.39 12.06 7.58
CA PHE A 51 -2.06 12.33 8.99
C PHE A 51 -1.66 13.78 9.27
N VAL A 52 -1.06 14.48 8.31
CA VAL A 52 -0.77 15.92 8.45
C VAL A 52 -2.06 16.73 8.39
N ALA A 53 -2.95 16.43 7.45
CA ALA A 53 -4.26 17.05 7.32
C ALA A 53 -5.15 16.80 8.55
N GLU A 54 -5.05 15.62 9.17
CA GLU A 54 -5.73 15.31 10.44
C GLU A 54 -5.26 16.16 11.62
N ARG A 55 -3.97 16.53 11.65
CA ARG A 55 -3.42 17.43 12.67
C ARG A 55 -3.74 18.89 12.38
N LYS A 56 -3.76 19.29 11.11
CA LYS A 56 -3.96 20.67 10.66
C LYS A 56 -5.33 20.86 9.99
N ARG A 57 -6.41 20.47 10.68
CA ARG A 57 -7.78 20.38 10.13
C ARG A 57 -8.35 21.66 9.53
N LYS A 58 -7.90 22.83 9.99
CA LYS A 58 -8.37 24.14 9.51
C LYS A 58 -7.50 24.74 8.41
N ALA A 59 -6.38 24.11 8.08
CA ALA A 59 -5.43 24.63 7.11
C ALA A 59 -5.75 24.10 5.71
N TYR A 60 -6.42 24.93 4.90
CA TYR A 60 -6.89 24.56 3.56
C TYR A 60 -5.76 24.07 2.64
N TRP A 61 -4.57 24.65 2.71
CA TRP A 61 -3.42 24.23 1.90
C TRP A 61 -3.04 22.76 2.09
N PHE A 62 -3.04 22.23 3.33
CA PHE A 62 -2.72 20.83 3.58
C PHE A 62 -3.82 19.88 3.07
N LEU A 63 -5.08 20.32 3.08
CA LEU A 63 -6.21 19.57 2.55
C LEU A 63 -6.19 19.55 1.02
N GLY A 64 -5.92 20.68 0.39
CA GLY A 64 -5.72 20.78 -1.05
C GLY A 64 -4.54 19.95 -1.52
N LEU A 65 -3.40 20.00 -0.82
CA LEU A 65 -2.24 19.15 -1.13
C LEU A 65 -2.58 17.66 -1.01
N LEU A 66 -3.29 17.25 0.05
CA LEU A 66 -3.75 15.86 0.18
C LEU A 66 -4.64 15.44 -1.00
N GLY A 67 -5.58 16.30 -1.41
CA GLY A 67 -6.44 16.07 -2.56
C GLY A 67 -5.65 15.90 -3.85
N PHE A 68 -4.71 16.81 -4.11
CA PHE A 68 -3.83 16.78 -5.27
C PHE A 68 -2.98 15.51 -5.32
N LEU A 69 -2.39 15.10 -4.19
CA LEU A 69 -1.61 13.87 -4.10
C LEU A 69 -2.47 12.61 -4.30
N ALA A 70 -3.69 12.59 -3.76
CA ALA A 70 -4.64 11.51 -3.98
C ALA A 70 -5.05 11.41 -5.46
N GLY A 71 -5.26 12.55 -6.13
CA GLY A 71 -5.56 12.59 -7.56
C GLY A 71 -4.39 12.11 -8.42
N ILE A 72 -3.14 12.49 -8.11
CA ILE A 72 -1.96 11.93 -8.79
C ILE A 72 -1.86 10.41 -8.58
N LEU A 73 -2.08 9.93 -7.35
CA LEU A 73 -2.08 8.49 -7.07
C LEU A 73 -3.13 7.75 -7.91
N PHE A 74 -4.34 8.30 -8.01
CA PHE A 74 -5.39 7.80 -8.89
C PHE A 74 -4.99 7.81 -10.37
N LEU A 75 -4.39 8.90 -10.86
CA LEU A 75 -3.93 8.98 -12.26
C LEU A 75 -2.76 8.03 -12.56
N THR A 76 -1.96 7.68 -11.56
CA THR A 76 -0.86 6.73 -11.72
C THR A 76 -1.38 5.30 -11.84
N LYS A 77 -2.39 4.93 -11.04
CA LYS A 77 -3.15 3.69 -11.19
C LYS A 77 -4.61 3.91 -10.79
N TYR A 78 -5.54 3.68 -11.71
CA TYR A 78 -6.95 3.99 -11.46
C TYR A 78 -7.62 3.11 -10.41
N VAL A 79 -6.99 2.01 -10.01
CA VAL A 79 -7.39 1.23 -8.84
C VAL A 79 -7.51 2.06 -7.56
N PHE A 80 -6.79 3.20 -7.47
CA PHE A 80 -6.90 4.15 -6.36
C PHE A 80 -8.05 5.15 -6.51
N ILE A 81 -9.04 4.90 -7.38
CA ILE A 81 -10.24 5.74 -7.53
C ILE A 81 -10.97 5.92 -6.20
N TYR A 82 -10.92 4.93 -5.30
CA TYR A 82 -11.52 5.00 -3.97
C TYR A 82 -10.94 6.13 -3.09
N THR A 83 -9.79 6.71 -3.44
CA THR A 83 -9.21 7.84 -2.71
C THR A 83 -10.10 9.08 -2.75
N ILE A 84 -10.98 9.22 -3.74
CA ILE A 84 -12.05 10.24 -3.74
C ILE A 84 -13.00 10.08 -2.55
N GLY A 85 -13.15 8.85 -2.05
CA GLY A 85 -13.94 8.51 -0.86
C GLY A 85 -13.43 9.17 0.43
N LEU A 86 -12.19 9.69 0.45
CA LEU A 86 -11.71 10.53 1.55
C LEU A 86 -12.57 11.79 1.74
N ALA A 87 -13.11 12.35 0.66
CA ALA A 87 -14.07 13.46 0.76
C ALA A 87 -15.29 13.04 1.57
N GLY A 88 -15.89 11.88 1.25
CA GLY A 88 -17.00 11.30 2.00
C GLY A 88 -16.63 11.02 3.46
N TRP A 89 -15.44 10.48 3.72
CA TRP A 89 -14.95 10.26 5.07
C TRP A 89 -14.87 11.56 5.88
N PHE A 90 -14.37 12.67 5.30
CA PHE A 90 -14.35 13.96 5.98
C PHE A 90 -15.75 14.47 6.30
N ILE A 91 -16.72 14.31 5.39
CA ILE A 91 -18.12 14.70 5.63
C ILE A 91 -18.68 13.90 6.81
N LEU A 92 -18.52 12.57 6.80
CA LEU A 92 -19.02 11.68 7.85
C LEU A 92 -18.38 11.96 9.21
N LYS A 93 -17.06 12.20 9.23
CA LYS A 93 -16.28 12.37 10.44
C LYS A 93 -16.48 13.74 11.08
N ASP A 94 -16.44 14.80 10.28
CA ASP A 94 -16.43 16.18 10.78
C ASP A 94 -17.83 16.82 10.76
N LYS A 95 -18.81 16.16 10.13
CA LYS A 95 -20.18 16.68 9.91
C LYS A 95 -20.19 18.08 9.26
N ASN A 96 -19.15 18.38 8.49
CA ASN A 96 -18.92 19.68 7.86
C ASN A 96 -18.22 19.47 6.51
N LEU A 97 -18.55 20.33 5.54
CA LEU A 97 -18.00 20.29 4.19
C LEU A 97 -16.62 20.95 4.05
N PHE A 98 -16.11 21.69 5.04
CA PHE A 98 -14.86 22.45 4.89
C PHE A 98 -13.69 21.58 4.42
N ARG A 99 -13.47 20.44 5.08
CA ARG A 99 -12.36 19.53 4.75
C ARG A 99 -12.56 18.81 3.43
N ALA A 100 -13.78 18.32 3.20
CA ALA A 100 -14.17 17.69 1.95
C ALA A 100 -14.01 18.65 0.76
N LYS A 101 -14.48 19.90 0.89
CA LYS A 101 -14.36 20.95 -0.13
C LYS A 101 -12.91 21.16 -0.56
N TRP A 102 -12.02 21.44 0.39
CA TRP A 102 -10.62 21.73 0.05
C TRP A 102 -9.86 20.51 -0.47
N PHE A 103 -10.17 19.32 0.03
CA PHE A 103 -9.68 18.07 -0.54
C PHE A 103 -10.14 17.89 -1.99
N THR A 104 -11.44 18.03 -2.26
CA THR A 104 -12.01 17.86 -3.60
C THR A 104 -11.45 18.89 -4.59
N VAL A 105 -11.26 20.14 -4.17
CA VAL A 105 -10.61 21.17 -4.99
C VAL A 105 -9.20 20.71 -5.40
N GLY A 106 -8.38 20.25 -4.45
CA GLY A 106 -7.04 19.73 -4.75
C GLY A 106 -7.06 18.52 -5.69
N PHE A 107 -7.98 17.59 -5.46
CA PHE A 107 -8.15 16.39 -6.29
C PHE A 107 -8.53 16.74 -7.73
N LEU A 108 -9.49 17.65 -7.91
CA LEU A 108 -9.92 18.11 -9.22
C LEU A 108 -8.83 18.87 -9.96
N ILE A 109 -8.00 19.67 -9.28
CA ILE A 109 -6.85 20.35 -9.90
C ILE A 109 -5.90 19.35 -10.57
N SER A 110 -5.63 18.19 -9.93
CA SER A 110 -4.81 17.15 -10.52
C SER A 110 -5.50 16.37 -11.64
N VAL A 111 -6.80 16.07 -11.48
CA VAL A 111 -7.51 15.10 -12.34
C VAL A 111 -8.18 15.74 -13.56
N LEU A 112 -8.73 16.96 -13.42
CA LEU A 112 -9.48 17.62 -14.49
C LEU A 112 -8.68 17.81 -15.80
N PRO A 113 -7.40 18.21 -15.79
CA PRO A 113 -6.64 18.33 -17.04
C PRO A 113 -6.59 17.03 -17.83
N TYR A 114 -6.47 15.90 -17.12
CA TYR A 114 -6.43 14.57 -17.72
C TYR A 114 -7.78 14.15 -18.31
N LEU A 115 -8.88 14.38 -17.57
CA LEU A 115 -10.24 14.09 -18.05
C LEU A 115 -10.62 14.98 -19.24
N ALA A 116 -10.25 16.26 -19.20
CA ALA A 116 -10.50 17.19 -20.30
C ALA A 116 -9.74 16.77 -21.56
N TYR A 117 -8.49 16.34 -21.43
CA TYR A 117 -7.70 15.81 -22.54
C TYR A 117 -8.37 14.59 -23.20
N HIS A 118 -8.87 13.64 -22.40
CA HIS A 118 -9.56 12.45 -22.94
C HIS A 118 -10.90 12.79 -23.57
N TRP A 119 -11.66 13.70 -22.97
CA TRP A 119 -12.90 14.16 -23.56
C TRP A 119 -12.67 14.81 -24.93
N LEU A 120 -11.63 15.64 -25.07
CA LEU A 120 -11.31 16.29 -26.34
C LEU A 120 -10.87 15.31 -27.44
N LEU A 121 -10.20 14.21 -27.07
CA LEU A 121 -9.67 13.24 -28.04
C LEU A 121 -10.65 12.11 -28.38
N TYR A 122 -11.36 11.60 -27.37
CA TYR A 122 -12.16 10.37 -27.48
C TYR A 122 -13.66 10.61 -27.31
N ASN A 123 -14.08 11.85 -27.06
CA ASN A 123 -15.45 12.21 -26.67
C ASN A 123 -15.95 11.50 -25.40
N ASP A 124 -15.05 10.90 -24.62
CA ASP A 124 -15.31 10.28 -23.32
C ASP A 124 -14.20 10.67 -22.32
N PRO A 125 -14.51 11.40 -21.23
CA PRO A 125 -13.51 11.76 -20.21
C PRO A 125 -12.96 10.55 -19.44
N PHE A 126 -13.66 9.41 -19.46
CA PHE A 126 -13.32 8.20 -18.72
C PHE A 126 -12.77 7.09 -19.60
N GLU A 127 -12.44 7.37 -20.86
CA GLU A 127 -11.94 6.38 -21.82
C GLU A 127 -10.77 5.54 -21.25
N ALA A 128 -9.82 6.20 -20.57
CA ALA A 128 -8.68 5.53 -19.96
C ALA A 128 -9.03 4.60 -18.78
N LEU A 129 -10.22 4.72 -18.20
CA LEU A 129 -10.73 3.85 -17.13
C LEU A 129 -11.39 2.58 -17.69
N THR A 130 -11.86 2.60 -18.93
CA THR A 130 -12.67 1.54 -19.56
C THR A 130 -12.00 0.16 -19.52
N PRO A 131 -10.68 0.00 -19.78
CA PRO A 131 -10.03 -1.31 -19.67
C PRO A 131 -10.05 -1.87 -18.24
N GLN A 132 -9.86 -1.03 -17.23
CA GLN A 132 -9.79 -1.46 -15.83
C GLN A 132 -11.19 -1.75 -15.26
N SER A 133 -12.19 -0.94 -15.61
CA SER A 133 -13.59 -1.17 -15.22
C SER A 133 -14.14 -2.45 -15.86
N SER A 134 -13.83 -2.69 -17.13
CA SER A 134 -14.18 -3.93 -17.83
C SER A 134 -13.55 -5.17 -17.19
N TYR A 135 -12.27 -5.09 -16.81
CA TYR A 135 -11.59 -6.18 -16.11
C TYR A 135 -12.22 -6.47 -14.74
N ALA A 136 -12.45 -5.43 -13.94
CA ALA A 136 -13.09 -5.57 -12.63
C ALA A 136 -14.49 -6.19 -12.74
N MET A 137 -15.29 -5.77 -13.72
CA MET A 137 -16.62 -6.32 -13.96
C MET A 137 -16.59 -7.80 -14.35
N LYS A 138 -15.64 -8.21 -15.19
CA LYS A 138 -15.44 -9.63 -15.53
C LYS A 138 -14.99 -10.44 -14.30
N SER A 139 -14.13 -9.88 -13.46
CA SER A 139 -13.57 -10.55 -12.27
C SER A 139 -14.63 -10.79 -11.20
N MET A 140 -15.70 -9.98 -11.17
CA MET A 140 -16.84 -10.18 -10.27
C MET A 140 -17.75 -11.35 -10.67
N VAL A 141 -17.70 -11.79 -11.93
CA VAL A 141 -18.62 -12.81 -12.47
C VAL A 141 -17.90 -14.14 -12.75
N SER A 142 -16.58 -14.12 -12.91
CA SER A 142 -15.75 -15.32 -13.05
C SER A 142 -14.31 -15.08 -12.58
N THR A 143 -13.64 -16.12 -12.09
CA THR A 143 -12.19 -16.13 -11.88
C THR A 143 -11.49 -15.89 -13.22
N ILE A 144 -10.69 -14.83 -13.31
CA ILE A 144 -9.95 -14.50 -14.54
C ILE A 144 -8.52 -14.99 -14.40
N GLY A 145 -8.17 -16.02 -15.17
CA GLY A 145 -6.80 -16.54 -15.25
C GLY A 145 -6.55 -17.78 -14.39
N THR A 146 -5.28 -18.15 -14.28
CA THR A 146 -4.79 -19.36 -13.57
C THR A 146 -4.27 -19.05 -12.16
N TYR A 147 -4.27 -17.78 -11.75
CA TYR A 147 -3.72 -17.33 -10.49
C TYR A 147 -4.81 -17.36 -9.41
N ASP A 148 -4.96 -18.50 -8.74
CA ASP A 148 -5.99 -18.71 -7.73
C ASP A 148 -5.54 -18.31 -6.31
N ALA A 149 -6.48 -18.36 -5.35
CA ALA A 149 -6.20 -18.02 -3.96
C ALA A 149 -5.11 -18.89 -3.32
N GLY A 150 -4.95 -20.14 -3.76
CA GLY A 150 -3.91 -21.06 -3.28
C GLY A 150 -2.52 -20.63 -3.73
N THR A 151 -2.39 -20.32 -5.02
CA THR A 151 -1.17 -19.78 -5.63
C THR A 151 -0.80 -18.44 -4.99
N TRP A 152 -1.78 -17.56 -4.81
CA TRP A 152 -1.57 -16.30 -4.11
C TRP A 152 -1.07 -16.49 -2.68
N ALA A 153 -1.66 -17.39 -1.89
CA ALA A 153 -1.26 -17.61 -0.50
C ALA A 153 0.16 -18.17 -0.40
N TYR A 154 0.54 -19.06 -1.33
CA TYR A 154 1.90 -19.58 -1.45
C TYR A 154 2.90 -18.45 -1.77
N HIS A 155 2.60 -17.62 -2.77
CA HIS A 155 3.43 -16.47 -3.15
C HIS A 155 3.51 -15.44 -2.03
N PHE A 156 2.41 -15.14 -1.33
CA PHE A 156 2.40 -14.22 -0.20
C PHE A 156 3.30 -14.70 0.95
N ARG A 157 3.21 -15.99 1.31
CA ARG A 157 4.06 -16.62 2.34
C ARG A 157 5.54 -16.61 1.95
N SER A 158 5.85 -16.72 0.66
CA SER A 158 7.25 -16.65 0.16
C SER A 158 7.89 -15.27 0.37
N GLN A 159 7.11 -14.20 0.53
CA GLN A 159 7.65 -12.85 0.70
C GLN A 159 8.11 -12.57 2.13
N ILE A 160 7.36 -13.09 3.11
CA ILE A 160 7.55 -12.77 4.52
C ILE A 160 7.36 -14.06 5.31
N PHE A 161 8.39 -14.43 6.09
CA PHE A 161 8.34 -15.57 7.02
C PHE A 161 7.15 -15.47 7.98
N GLU A 162 6.67 -16.58 8.56
CA GLU A 162 5.54 -16.51 9.50
C GLU A 162 5.83 -15.58 10.68
N ILE A 163 7.09 -15.51 11.13
CA ILE A 163 7.51 -14.59 12.20
C ILE A 163 7.33 -13.12 11.77
N GLY A 164 7.59 -12.78 10.52
CA GLY A 164 7.35 -11.42 10.00
C GLY A 164 5.86 -11.09 9.94
N ILE A 165 5.02 -12.04 9.53
CA ILE A 165 3.54 -11.89 9.56
C ILE A 165 3.06 -11.66 11.00
N LEU A 166 3.53 -12.48 11.95
CA LEU A 166 3.22 -12.33 13.37
C LEU A 166 3.68 -10.96 13.91
N ALA A 167 4.81 -10.45 13.44
CA ALA A 167 5.32 -9.15 13.86
C ALA A 167 4.50 -7.97 13.31
N ILE A 168 4.01 -8.07 12.08
CA ILE A 168 3.04 -7.12 11.50
C ILE A 168 1.75 -7.13 12.31
N LEU A 169 1.23 -8.32 12.64
CA LEU A 169 0.02 -8.48 13.47
C LEU A 169 0.22 -7.89 14.88
N ALA A 170 1.37 -8.15 15.51
CA ALA A 170 1.72 -7.55 16.79
C ALA A 170 1.79 -6.02 16.71
N GLY A 171 2.35 -5.48 15.62
CA GLY A 171 2.36 -4.04 15.30
C GLY A 171 0.97 -3.45 15.21
N PHE A 172 0.07 -4.13 14.49
CA PHE A 172 -1.32 -3.74 14.36
C PHE A 172 -2.05 -3.74 15.72
N ILE A 173 -1.89 -4.81 16.52
CA ILE A 173 -2.51 -4.93 17.85
C ILE A 173 -2.00 -3.83 18.79
N LEU A 174 -0.69 -3.56 18.80
CA LEU A 174 -0.10 -2.50 19.60
C LEU A 174 -0.61 -1.12 19.17
N MET A 175 -0.69 -0.86 17.86
CA MET A 175 -1.28 0.36 17.31
C MET A 175 -2.75 0.52 17.69
N TYR A 176 -3.51 -0.58 17.73
CA TYR A 176 -4.90 -0.57 18.16
C TYR A 176 -5.03 -0.19 19.63
N GLY A 177 -4.17 -0.72 20.50
CA GLY A 177 -4.17 -0.41 21.93
C GLY A 177 -3.65 0.99 22.28
N THR A 178 -2.64 1.49 21.55
CA THR A 178 -1.90 2.71 21.94
C THR A 178 -2.17 3.93 21.05
N LYS A 179 -2.48 3.73 19.76
CA LYS A 179 -2.60 4.79 18.73
C LYS A 179 -3.84 4.60 17.86
N ARG A 180 -4.96 4.21 18.48
CA ARG A 180 -6.22 3.86 17.79
C ARG A 180 -6.69 4.87 16.75
N ASN A 181 -6.55 6.17 17.02
CA ASN A 181 -6.96 7.23 16.08
C ASN A 181 -6.08 7.28 14.81
N GLU A 182 -4.79 7.01 14.96
CA GLU A 182 -3.87 6.93 13.83
C GLU A 182 -4.15 5.68 13.01
N LEU A 183 -4.37 4.55 13.67
CA LEU A 183 -4.77 3.31 13.00
C LEU A 183 -6.07 3.50 12.20
N LYS A 184 -7.12 4.07 12.82
CA LYS A 184 -8.39 4.41 12.14
C LYS A 184 -8.16 5.27 10.89
N THR A 185 -7.26 6.25 10.97
CA THR A 185 -6.97 7.15 9.83
C THR A 185 -6.26 6.40 8.70
N ALA A 186 -5.26 5.56 9.01
CA ALA A 186 -4.62 4.72 7.99
C ALA A 186 -5.59 3.69 7.40
N SER A 187 -6.48 3.11 8.21
CA SER A 187 -7.47 2.11 7.79
C SER A 187 -8.43 2.63 6.71
N VAL A 188 -8.73 3.93 6.68
CA VAL A 188 -9.59 4.53 5.64
C VAL A 188 -8.98 4.41 4.25
N MET A 189 -7.64 4.38 4.15
CA MET A 189 -6.93 4.15 2.89
C MET A 189 -6.62 2.66 2.66
N PHE A 190 -6.30 1.94 3.74
CA PHE A 190 -5.83 0.57 3.68
C PHE A 190 -6.94 -0.47 3.48
N ILE A 191 -8.10 -0.33 4.14
CA ILE A 191 -9.19 -1.31 4.02
C ILE A 191 -9.75 -1.35 2.59
N PRO A 192 -10.09 -0.22 1.94
CA PRO A 192 -10.54 -0.25 0.56
C PRO A 192 -9.48 -0.84 -0.39
N PHE A 193 -8.21 -0.59 -0.13
CA PHE A 193 -7.11 -1.18 -0.90
C PHE A 193 -7.15 -2.70 -0.89
N ILE A 194 -7.28 -3.30 0.31
CA ILE A 194 -7.34 -4.76 0.50
C ILE A 194 -8.60 -5.33 -0.14
N ILE A 195 -9.75 -4.65 -0.03
CA ILE A 195 -10.99 -5.11 -0.66
C ILE A 195 -10.84 -5.12 -2.18
N ILE A 196 -10.31 -4.04 -2.76
CA ILE A 196 -10.18 -3.96 -4.22
C ILE A 196 -9.18 -4.99 -4.72
N HIS A 197 -7.98 -5.07 -4.15
CA HIS A 197 -6.94 -5.96 -4.65
C HIS A 197 -7.16 -7.42 -4.25
N GLY A 198 -7.70 -7.68 -3.06
CA GLY A 198 -7.88 -9.04 -2.55
C GLY A 198 -9.23 -9.68 -2.92
N ILE A 199 -10.26 -8.90 -3.22
CA ILE A 199 -11.60 -9.43 -3.50
C ILE A 199 -12.05 -9.08 -4.91
N ILE A 200 -12.01 -7.79 -5.29
CA ILE A 200 -12.60 -7.33 -6.56
C ILE A 200 -11.71 -7.71 -7.75
N LEU A 201 -10.38 -7.63 -7.59
CA LEU A 201 -9.40 -7.93 -8.63
C LEU A 201 -8.79 -9.34 -8.50
N ASP A 202 -9.41 -10.20 -7.70
CA ASP A 202 -9.04 -11.62 -7.54
C ASP A 202 -7.57 -11.83 -7.17
N PHE A 203 -7.11 -11.11 -6.14
CA PHE A 203 -5.74 -11.08 -5.60
C PHE A 203 -4.68 -10.48 -6.54
N GLY A 204 -4.77 -10.76 -7.83
CA GLY A 204 -3.82 -10.38 -8.87
C GLY A 204 -2.38 -10.83 -8.59
N THR A 205 -1.46 -10.44 -9.46
CA THR A 205 -0.02 -10.68 -9.24
C THR A 205 0.46 -10.00 -7.97
N LEU A 206 1.39 -10.63 -7.25
CA LEU A 206 1.81 -10.21 -5.92
C LEU A 206 2.38 -8.78 -5.85
N ARG A 207 2.94 -8.28 -6.96
CA ARG A 207 3.43 -6.89 -7.10
C ARG A 207 2.36 -5.84 -6.78
N TYR A 208 1.07 -6.15 -6.99
CA TYR A 208 0.00 -5.22 -6.67
C TYR A 208 -0.16 -5.02 -5.16
N LEU A 209 0.34 -5.93 -4.31
CA LEU A 209 0.30 -5.82 -2.85
C LEU A 209 1.52 -5.09 -2.25
N LEU A 210 2.42 -4.53 -3.06
CA LEU A 210 3.54 -3.71 -2.57
C LEU A 210 3.13 -2.61 -1.59
N PRO A 211 2.01 -1.88 -1.76
CA PRO A 211 1.54 -0.91 -0.77
C PRO A 211 1.20 -1.54 0.60
N VAL A 212 0.69 -2.79 0.60
CA VAL A 212 0.38 -3.56 1.82
C VAL A 212 1.66 -3.98 2.51
N PHE A 213 2.62 -4.50 1.77
CA PHE A 213 3.93 -4.86 2.34
C PHE A 213 4.63 -3.63 2.92
N ALA A 214 4.63 -2.52 2.19
CA ALA A 214 5.24 -1.28 2.64
C ALA A 214 4.60 -0.79 3.95
N LEU A 215 3.27 -0.81 4.07
CA LEU A 215 2.58 -0.45 5.30
C LEU A 215 2.81 -1.48 6.42
N GLY A 216 2.81 -2.76 6.09
CA GLY A 216 3.10 -3.86 7.01
C GLY A 216 4.46 -3.69 7.68
N MET A 217 5.51 -3.36 6.91
CA MET A 217 6.84 -3.09 7.45
C MET A 217 6.87 -1.88 8.39
N THR A 218 6.05 -0.86 8.12
CA THR A 218 5.92 0.28 9.05
C THR A 218 5.26 -0.12 10.36
N PHE A 219 4.25 -0.99 10.34
CA PHE A 219 3.61 -1.51 11.56
C PHE A 219 4.51 -2.46 12.33
N MET A 220 5.24 -3.33 11.64
CA MET A 220 6.22 -4.24 12.24
C MET A 220 7.33 -3.50 13.00
N VAL A 221 7.77 -2.35 12.51
CA VAL A 221 8.75 -1.53 13.24
C VAL A 221 8.09 -0.71 14.36
N ALA A 222 6.81 -0.36 14.21
CA ALA A 222 6.04 0.29 15.27
C ALA A 222 5.78 -0.63 16.49
N SER A 223 5.77 -1.97 16.32
CA SER A 223 5.73 -2.90 17.46
C SER A 223 7.03 -2.97 18.25
N MET A 224 8.13 -2.38 17.78
CA MET A 224 9.40 -2.44 18.49
C MET A 224 9.36 -1.50 19.72
N PRO A 225 9.51 -2.02 20.96
CA PRO A 225 9.34 -1.24 22.19
C PRO A 225 10.32 -0.06 22.28
N GLU A 226 9.86 1.14 22.61
CA GLU A 226 10.72 2.34 22.74
C GLU A 226 11.78 2.17 23.84
N PHE A 227 13.05 2.44 23.52
CA PHE A 227 14.17 2.27 24.45
C PHE A 227 14.23 3.30 25.60
N LYS A 228 13.30 4.26 25.67
CA LYS A 228 13.54 5.51 26.41
C LYS A 228 12.68 5.77 27.65
N ASN A 229 11.93 4.81 28.18
CA ASN A 229 11.23 5.03 29.45
C ASN A 229 11.67 4.10 30.59
N LYS A 230 12.03 4.78 31.70
CA LYS A 230 12.36 4.26 33.03
C LYS A 230 11.19 3.47 33.64
N LEU A 231 11.57 2.43 34.39
CA LEU A 231 10.90 1.82 35.57
C LEU A 231 9.55 1.10 35.38
N THR A 232 9.60 -0.24 35.29
CA THR A 232 9.04 -1.20 36.28
C THR A 232 9.72 -2.58 36.12
N GLN A 233 9.86 -3.31 37.23
CA GLN A 233 10.83 -4.40 37.44
C GLN A 233 10.49 -5.73 36.72
N ASP A 234 9.25 -5.90 36.24
CA ASP A 234 8.81 -7.12 35.52
C ASP A 234 8.96 -7.05 33.99
N TRP A 235 9.35 -5.91 33.44
CA TRP A 235 9.35 -5.69 31.98
C TRP A 235 10.67 -5.97 31.28
N GLU A 236 11.75 -6.28 32.02
CA GLU A 236 13.03 -6.65 31.42
C GLU A 236 12.98 -7.99 30.68
N SER A 237 12.19 -8.94 31.17
CA SER A 237 12.02 -10.26 30.52
C SER A 237 11.27 -10.10 29.19
N VAL A 238 10.19 -9.30 29.17
CA VAL A 238 9.44 -8.97 27.95
C VAL A 238 10.26 -8.11 26.99
N ARG A 239 11.08 -7.18 27.50
CA ARG A 239 12.01 -6.38 26.71
C ARG A 239 13.09 -7.23 26.03
N ARG A 240 13.71 -8.19 26.74
CA ARG A 240 14.67 -9.14 26.15
C ARG A 240 13.98 -10.03 25.12
N PHE A 241 12.77 -10.51 25.42
CA PHE A 241 11.96 -11.29 24.49
C PHE A 241 11.64 -10.54 23.19
N MET A 242 11.17 -9.29 23.27
CA MET A 242 10.83 -8.48 22.09
C MET A 242 12.05 -7.97 21.29
N ASN A 243 13.17 -7.68 21.95
CA ASN A 243 14.44 -7.36 21.28
C ASN A 243 14.99 -8.58 20.55
N ASN A 244 14.91 -9.76 21.17
CA ASN A 244 15.30 -11.01 20.53
C ASN A 244 14.38 -11.32 19.34
N ILE A 245 13.07 -11.07 19.44
CA ILE A 245 12.13 -11.22 18.31
C ILE A 245 12.47 -10.26 17.17
N SER A 246 12.74 -8.99 17.45
CA SER A 246 13.09 -8.00 16.40
C SER A 246 14.39 -8.36 15.68
N LEU A 247 15.40 -8.82 16.43
CA LEU A 247 16.64 -9.33 15.89
C LEU A 247 16.43 -10.62 15.08
N VAL A 248 15.61 -11.55 15.59
CA VAL A 248 15.22 -12.80 14.92
C VAL A 248 14.43 -12.51 13.65
N ILE A 249 13.57 -11.49 13.61
CA ILE A 249 12.84 -11.06 12.40
C ILE A 249 13.83 -10.52 11.36
N ILE A 250 14.78 -9.68 11.77
CA ILE A 250 15.80 -9.15 10.85
C ILE A 250 16.69 -10.27 10.32
N ILE A 251 17.12 -11.20 11.19
CA ILE A 251 17.90 -12.38 10.81
C ILE A 251 17.09 -13.30 9.91
N ALA A 252 15.81 -13.54 10.18
CA ALA A 252 14.95 -14.38 9.36
C ALA A 252 14.69 -13.77 7.98
N ILE A 253 14.50 -12.46 7.89
CA ILE A 253 14.35 -11.74 6.63
C ILE A 253 15.68 -11.74 5.85
N ALA A 254 16.82 -11.60 6.53
CA ALA A 254 18.13 -11.76 5.92
C ALA A 254 18.40 -13.22 5.46
N SER A 255 17.90 -14.22 6.19
CA SER A 255 18.00 -15.63 5.80
C SER A 255 17.10 -15.95 4.60
N ILE A 256 15.89 -15.35 4.51
CA ILE A 256 15.06 -15.41 3.30
C ILE A 256 15.80 -14.79 2.13
N HIS A 257 16.41 -13.62 2.33
CA HIS A 257 17.23 -12.99 1.29
C HIS A 257 18.29 -13.95 0.73
N PHE A 258 18.97 -14.71 1.59
CA PHE A 258 19.94 -15.72 1.15
C PHE A 258 19.30 -16.95 0.51
N SER A 259 18.15 -17.42 0.99
CA SER A 259 17.50 -18.63 0.43
C SER A 259 16.74 -18.37 -0.86
N THR A 260 16.23 -17.16 -1.08
CA THR A 260 15.48 -16.81 -2.29
C THR A 260 16.36 -16.28 -3.42
N LEU A 261 17.66 -16.02 -3.18
CA LEU A 261 18.59 -15.56 -4.22
C LEU A 261 18.78 -16.57 -5.36
N ASP A 262 18.71 -17.88 -5.07
CA ASP A 262 18.92 -18.94 -6.07
C ASP A 262 17.62 -19.36 -6.80
N GLU A 263 16.44 -19.12 -6.21
CA GLU A 263 15.11 -19.50 -6.76
C GLU A 263 14.29 -18.32 -7.31
N GLU A 264 14.77 -17.08 -7.18
CA GLU A 264 14.03 -15.85 -7.55
C GLU A 264 13.58 -15.84 -9.02
N ASN A 265 14.40 -16.41 -9.91
CA ASN A 265 14.11 -16.49 -11.34
C ASN A 265 12.98 -17.49 -11.63
N LEU A 266 12.92 -18.64 -10.94
CA LEU A 266 11.94 -19.70 -11.23
C LEU A 266 10.52 -19.37 -10.73
N LEU A 267 10.41 -18.73 -9.56
CA LEU A 267 9.10 -18.33 -9.00
C LEU A 267 8.50 -17.12 -9.72
N MET A 268 9.33 -16.22 -10.24
CA MET A 268 8.88 -15.01 -10.93
C MET A 268 8.71 -15.19 -12.44
N GLU A 269 9.44 -16.11 -13.07
CA GLU A 269 9.17 -16.53 -14.47
C GLU A 269 7.79 -17.19 -14.61
N ALA A 270 7.28 -17.84 -13.56
CA ALA A 270 5.91 -18.38 -13.53
C ALA A 270 4.82 -17.30 -13.46
N GLU A 271 5.15 -16.05 -13.07
CA GLU A 271 4.24 -14.89 -13.12
C GLU A 271 4.29 -14.14 -14.47
N ILE A 272 5.10 -14.60 -15.43
CA ILE A 272 5.08 -14.05 -16.80
C ILE A 272 3.72 -14.42 -17.43
N PRO A 273 2.86 -13.45 -17.80
CA PRO A 273 1.69 -13.78 -18.59
C PRO A 273 2.20 -14.44 -19.88
N PRO A 274 1.58 -15.53 -20.37
CA PRO A 274 2.04 -16.19 -21.58
C PRO A 274 2.27 -15.13 -22.66
N LYS A 275 3.40 -15.23 -23.37
CA LYS A 275 3.90 -14.26 -24.37
C LYS A 275 2.82 -13.76 -25.35
N ASP A 276 1.74 -14.52 -25.51
CA ASP A 276 0.62 -14.22 -26.40
C ASP A 276 -0.45 -13.26 -25.82
N ILE A 277 -0.53 -13.06 -24.49
CA ILE A 277 -1.56 -12.19 -23.88
C ILE A 277 -1.08 -10.74 -23.78
N SER A 278 0.22 -10.51 -23.57
CA SER A 278 0.76 -9.14 -23.41
C SER A 278 0.85 -8.35 -24.71
N MET A 279 0.84 -9.00 -25.89
CA MET A 279 0.78 -8.28 -27.17
C MET A 279 -0.65 -8.16 -27.69
N ALA A 280 -1.47 -9.20 -27.57
CA ALA A 280 -2.86 -9.17 -28.06
C ALA A 280 -3.75 -8.20 -27.26
N PHE A 281 -3.53 -8.02 -25.95
CA PHE A 281 -4.33 -7.10 -25.13
C PHE A 281 -3.99 -5.62 -25.35
N TYR A 282 -2.74 -5.31 -25.73
CA TYR A 282 -2.35 -3.94 -26.09
C TYR A 282 -2.64 -3.62 -27.56
N LEU A 283 -2.64 -4.61 -28.46
CA LEU A 283 -2.99 -4.42 -29.88
C LEU A 283 -4.51 -4.31 -30.10
N ASN A 284 -5.33 -5.05 -29.33
CA ASN A 284 -6.80 -4.98 -29.43
C ASN A 284 -7.42 -3.76 -28.71
N ALA A 285 -6.62 -2.90 -28.08
CA ALA A 285 -7.07 -1.61 -27.57
C ALA A 285 -6.74 -0.45 -28.54
N SER A 286 -6.24 -0.76 -29.74
CA SER A 286 -5.92 0.20 -30.81
C SER A 286 -6.59 -0.13 -32.15
N GLU A 287 -7.60 -1.01 -32.15
CA GLU A 287 -8.59 -1.15 -33.24
C GLU A 287 -9.97 -0.76 -32.72
#